data_AF-A0A8J7PB14-F1
#
_entry.id   AF-A0A8J7PB14-F1
#
_cell.length_a   1.000
_cell.length_b   1.000
_cell.length_c   1.000
_cell.angle_alpha   90.00
_cell.angle_beta   90.00
_cell.angle_gamma   90.00
#
_symmetry.space_group_name_H-M   'P 1'
#
loop_
_entity.id
_entity.type
_entity.pdbx_description
1 polymer ?
#
loop_
_entity_poly.entity_id
_entity_poly.type
_entity_poly.pdbx_seq_one_letter_code
_entity_poly.pdbx_strand_id
1 'polypeptide(L)' 'MTEKESVKSIGTCKMDAQGTLILDLIAEGDDGLIGHGQLVYAKDHPQYQMILQHVGPMFPGQIKAVMPWPD' A
#
# COMPACT_ATOMS: atom_id res chain seq x y z
N MET A 1 25.79 -16.34 -6.46
CA MET A 1 25.46 -14.91 -6.23
C MET A 1 23.95 -14.87 -6.14
N THR A 2 23.39 -14.66 -4.96
CA THR A 2 21.92 -14.66 -4.81
C THR A 2 21.41 -13.33 -5.35
N GLU A 3 20.78 -13.37 -6.52
CA GLU A 3 20.09 -12.24 -7.12
C GLU A 3 19.01 -11.78 -6.14
N LYS A 4 19.13 -10.54 -5.68
CA LYS A 4 18.19 -9.92 -4.76
C LYS A 4 16.95 -9.59 -5.59
N GLU A 5 15.97 -10.50 -5.63
CA GLU A 5 14.69 -10.25 -6.31
C GLU A 5 14.13 -8.92 -5.80
N SER A 6 14.18 -7.89 -6.64
CA SER A 6 13.64 -6.58 -6.32
C SER A 6 12.12 -6.72 -6.31
N VAL A 7 11.55 -6.95 -5.12
CA VAL A 7 10.10 -7.04 -4.93
C VAL A 7 9.47 -5.76 -5.51
N LYS A 8 8.59 -5.91 -6.49
CA LYS A 8 7.87 -4.77 -7.08
C LYS A 8 6.82 -4.28 -6.10
N SER A 9 6.61 -2.97 -6.06
CA SER A 9 5.49 -2.39 -5.32
C SER A 9 4.16 -2.87 -5.88
N ILE A 10 3.19 -3.14 -5.01
CA ILE A 10 1.81 -3.52 -5.37
C ILE A 10 0.87 -2.31 -5.45
N GLY A 11 1.40 -1.10 -5.47
CA GLY A 11 0.60 0.13 -5.54
C GLY A 11 1.21 1.31 -4.81
N THR A 12 0.37 2.29 -4.51
CA THR A 12 0.75 3.49 -3.75
C THR A 12 -0.19 3.75 -2.59
N CYS A 13 0.32 4.40 -1.55
CA CYS A 13 -0.46 4.89 -0.42
C CYS A 13 -0.27 6.40 -0.34
N LYS A 14 -1.38 7.14 -0.30
CA LYS A 14 -1.42 8.57 -0.02
C LYS A 14 -2.00 8.80 1.37
N MET A 15 -1.46 9.77 2.10
CA MET A 15 -2.12 10.29 3.30
C MET A 15 -2.79 11.64 2.97
N ASP A 16 -4.08 11.76 3.23
CA ASP A 16 -4.81 13.03 3.04
C ASP A 16 -4.53 14.04 4.18
N ALA A 17 -5.13 15.23 4.11
CA ALA A 17 -4.97 16.28 5.12
C ALA A 17 -5.50 15.89 6.52
N GLN A 18 -6.50 14.99 6.57
CA GLN A 18 -7.08 14.50 7.82
C GLN A 18 -6.27 13.32 8.40
N GLY A 19 -5.31 12.80 7.63
CA GLY A 19 -4.47 11.67 7.95
C GLY A 19 -5.10 10.32 7.59
N THR A 20 -6.14 10.29 6.76
CA THR A 20 -6.69 9.08 6.15
C THR A 20 -5.65 8.48 5.20
N LEU A 21 -5.46 7.16 5.26
CA LEU A 21 -4.65 6.44 4.30
C LEU A 21 -5.53 5.98 3.13
N ILE A 22 -5.13 6.34 1.92
CA ILE A 22 -5.78 5.94 0.67
C ILE A 22 -4.76 5.08 -0.09
N LEU A 23 -5.05 3.80 -0.26
CA LEU A 23 -4.20 2.85 -0.96
C LEU A 23 -4.80 2.56 -2.33
N ASP A 24 -4.05 2.84 -3.37
CA ASP A 24 -4.36 2.44 -4.75
C ASP A 24 -3.46 1.25 -5.09
N LEU A 25 -4.06 0.06 -5.11
CA LEU A 25 -3.37 -1.21 -5.28
C LEU A 25 -3.60 -1.80 -6.67
N ILE A 26 -2.61 -2.55 -7.12
CA ILE A 26 -2.61 -3.29 -8.38
C ILE A 26 -2.39 -4.76 -8.02
N ALA A 27 -3.28 -5.63 -8.50
CA ALA A 27 -3.16 -7.07 -8.37
C ALA A 27 -2.97 -7.68 -9.76
N GLU A 28 -1.90 -8.44 -9.93
CA GLU A 28 -1.69 -9.25 -11.13
C GLU A 28 -2.21 -10.67 -10.85
N GLY A 29 -3.13 -11.14 -11.69
CA GLY A 29 -3.67 -12.49 -11.65
C GLY A 29 -3.19 -13.33 -12.84
N ASP A 30 -3.62 -14.59 -12.87
CA ASP A 30 -3.32 -15.50 -13.97
C ASP A 30 -3.79 -14.95 -15.32
N ASP A 31 -3.15 -15.41 -16.41
CA ASP A 31 -3.44 -15.01 -17.79
C ASP A 31 -3.30 -13.50 -18.09
N GLY A 32 -2.51 -12.77 -17.29
CA GLY A 32 -2.24 -11.35 -17.49
C GLY A 32 -3.37 -10.44 -17.05
N LEU A 33 -4.29 -10.93 -16.20
CA LEU A 33 -5.34 -10.12 -15.59
C LEU A 33 -4.71 -9.08 -14.66
N ILE A 34 -5.05 -7.81 -14.84
CA ILE A 34 -4.64 -6.73 -13.93
C ILE A 34 -5.88 -6.15 -13.27
N GLY A 35 -5.98 -6.31 -11.95
CA GLY A 35 -6.99 -5.71 -11.11
C GLY A 35 -6.48 -4.41 -10.47
N HIS A 36 -7.34 -3.41 -10.41
CA HIS A 36 -7.09 -2.17 -9.66
C HIS A 36 -8.09 -2.07 -8.49
N GLY A 37 -7.60 -1.76 -7.30
CA GLY A 37 -8.45 -1.61 -6.11
C GLY A 37 -8.03 -0.41 -5.28
N GLN A 38 -9.01 0.36 -4.79
CA GLN A 38 -8.77 1.44 -3.84
C GLN A 38 -9.29 1.04 -2.46
N LEU A 39 -8.45 1.16 -1.44
CA LEU A 39 -8.78 0.92 -0.04
C LEU A 39 -8.57 2.20 0.77
N VAL A 40 -9.51 2.52 1.66
CA VAL A 40 -9.48 3.75 2.44
C VAL A 40 -9.55 3.40 3.92
N TYR A 41 -8.57 3.87 4.68
CA TYR A 41 -8.47 3.67 6.12
C TYR A 41 -8.45 5.04 6.81
N ALA A 42 -9.58 5.42 7.40
CA ALA A 42 -9.66 6.55 8.33
C ALA A 42 -8.93 6.22 9.64
N LYS A 43 -8.54 7.24 10.41
CA LYS A 43 -7.73 7.08 11.65
C LYS A 43 -8.39 6.19 12.70
N ASP A 44 -9.71 6.13 12.71
CA ASP A 44 -10.55 5.32 13.59
C ASP A 44 -10.84 3.92 13.05
N HIS A 45 -10.44 3.61 11.81
CA HIS A 45 -10.63 2.28 11.23
C HIS A 45 -9.81 1.24 12.02
N PRO A 46 -10.39 0.08 12.39
CA PRO A 46 -9.71 -0.93 13.22
C PRO A 46 -8.33 -1.38 12.69
N GLN A 47 -8.18 -1.44 11.37
CA GLN A 47 -6.95 -1.84 10.70
C GLN A 47 -5.96 -0.69 10.41
N TYR A 48 -6.31 0.57 10.70
CA TYR A 48 -5.49 1.73 10.32
C TYR A 48 -4.04 1.63 10.80
N GLN A 49 -3.85 1.27 12.08
CA GLN A 49 -2.52 1.17 12.67
C GLN A 49 -1.68 0.06 12.02
N MET A 50 -2.30 -1.08 11.73
CA MET A 50 -1.64 -2.19 11.02
C MET A 50 -1.18 -1.76 9.63
N ILE A 51 -2.04 -1.06 8.88
CA ILE A 51 -1.70 -0.58 7.53
C ILE A 51 -0.61 0.50 7.59
N LEU A 52 -0.70 1.44 8.54
CA LEU A 52 0.34 2.46 8.72
C LEU A 52 1.70 1.85 9.06
N GLN A 53 1.73 0.80 9.90
CA GLN A 53 2.96 0.08 10.22
C GLN A 53 3.55 -0.62 8.98
N HIS A 54 2.71 -1.22 8.15
CA HIS A 54 3.12 -1.89 6.92
C HIS A 54 3.69 -0.89 5.89
N VAL A 55 2.99 0.22 5.63
CA VAL A 55 3.45 1.28 4.72
C VAL A 55 4.67 2.03 5.28
N GLY A 56 4.81 2.03 6.61
CA GLY A 56 5.77 2.84 7.35
C GLY A 56 5.26 4.25 7.63
N PRO A 57 6.06 5.09 8.31
CA PRO A 57 5.62 6.42 8.75
C PRO A 57 5.13 7.28 7.58
N MET A 58 3.96 7.87 7.72
CA MET A 58 3.33 8.70 6.69
C MET A 58 2.91 10.04 7.29
N PHE A 59 2.96 11.10 6.49
CA PHE A 59 2.54 12.44 6.87
C PHE A 59 1.48 12.98 5.88
N PRO A 60 0.58 13.87 6.32
CA PRO A 60 -0.42 14.47 5.44
C PRO A 60 0.18 15.05 4.15
N GLY A 61 -0.39 14.69 3.01
CA GLY A 61 0.09 15.07 1.67
C GLY A 61 1.17 14.15 1.08
N GLN A 62 1.74 13.23 1.87
CA GLN A 62 2.77 12.30 1.40
C GLN A 62 2.16 11.16 0.56
N ILE A 63 2.94 10.70 -0.41
CA ILE A 63 2.67 9.49 -1.20
C ILE A 63 3.88 8.57 -1.08
N LYS A 64 3.65 7.27 -0.90
CA LYS A 64 4.68 6.22 -0.90
C LYS A 64 4.26 5.02 -1.73
N ALA A 65 5.24 4.28 -2.25
CA ALA A 65 5.01 2.96 -2.81
C ALA A 65 4.64 1.98 -1.69
N VAL A 66 3.72 1.05 -1.99
CA VAL A 66 3.29 -0.01 -1.07
C VAL A 66 3.97 -1.31 -1.50
N MET A 67 4.72 -1.91 -0.59
CA MET A 67 5.31 -3.24 -0.80
C MET A 67 4.27 -4.32 -0.53
N PRO A 68 4.35 -5.49 -1.18
CA PRO A 68 3.53 -6.63 -0.78
C PRO A 68 3.84 -7.02 0.66
N TRP A 69 2.88 -7.69 1.30
CA TRP A 69 3.12 -8.29 2.60
C TRP A 69 4.22 -9.35 2.49
N PRO A 70 5.14 -9.43 3.46
CA PRO A 70 6.06 -10.55 3.55
C PRO A 70 5.27 -11.84 3.82
N ASP A 71 5.70 -12.94 3.21
CA ASP A 71 5.22 -14.30 3.52
C ASP A 71 5.63 -14.76 4.94
#